data_AF-R0E6G5-F1
#
_entry.id   AF-R0E6G5-F1
#
_cell.length_a   1.000
_cell.length_b   1.000
_cell.length_c   1.000
_cell.angle_alpha   90.00
_cell.angle_beta   90.00
_cell.angle_gamma   90.00
#
_symmetry.space_group_name_H-M   'P 1'
#
loop_
_entity.id
_entity.type
_entity.pdbx_description
1 polymer ?
#
loop_
_entity_poly.entity_id
_entity_poly.type
_entity_poly.pdbx_seq_one_letter_code
_entity_poly.pdbx_strand_id
1 'polypeptide(L)'
;MAPFQPLRHAGVLRKACRFDNAVGVSFSALAFRDVREEAVQSIQRYFTEQLDERIGNIQAGALLGFFLEEIGPAVYNLAVQEALERLQTRVAELDYECHRGAVPVPEEIRQAPIVPG
;
A
#
# COMPACT_ATOMS: atom_id res chain seq x y z
N MET A 1 -34.61 6.22 -13.43
CA MET A 1 -33.71 6.18 -12.26
C MET A 1 -33.40 4.71 -12.00
N ALA A 2 -32.36 4.18 -12.67
CA ALA A 2 -31.99 2.77 -12.52
C ALA A 2 -31.23 2.58 -11.19
N PRO A 3 -31.47 1.49 -10.44
CA PRO A 3 -30.70 1.20 -9.25
C PRO A 3 -29.24 0.95 -9.64
N PHE A 4 -28.31 1.64 -8.98
CA PHE A 4 -26.88 1.37 -9.08
C PHE A 4 -26.64 -0.08 -8.62
N GLN A 5 -26.55 -1.01 -9.58
CA GLN A 5 -26.18 -2.38 -9.27
C GLN A 5 -24.66 -2.41 -9.13
N PRO A 6 -24.11 -2.77 -7.96
CA PRO A 6 -22.69 -3.06 -7.87
C PRO A 6 -22.35 -4.20 -8.83
N LEU A 7 -21.24 -4.07 -9.54
CA LEU A 7 -20.77 -5.02 -10.56
C LEU A 7 -20.88 -6.45 -10.03
N ARG A 8 -21.84 -7.21 -10.58
CA ARG A 8 -22.20 -8.58 -10.20
C ARG A 8 -21.16 -9.62 -10.66
N HIS A 9 -19.89 -9.21 -10.76
CA HIS A 9 -18.74 -10.01 -11.19
C HIS A 9 -17.61 -10.01 -10.14
N ALA A 10 -17.97 -9.93 -8.85
CA ALA A 10 -17.11 -10.22 -7.70
C ALA A 10 -16.67 -11.71 -7.59
N GLY A 11 -16.60 -12.42 -8.72
CA GLY A 11 -16.16 -13.83 -8.81
C GLY A 11 -14.71 -13.99 -9.27
N VAL A 12 -14.09 -12.95 -9.86
CA VAL A 12 -12.76 -13.08 -10.48
C VAL A 12 -11.65 -12.50 -9.61
N LEU A 13 -11.95 -11.58 -8.68
CA LEU A 13 -10.95 -10.98 -7.78
C LEU A 13 -10.88 -11.66 -6.39
N ARG A 14 -11.73 -12.64 -6.11
CA ARG A 14 -11.65 -13.42 -4.84
C ARG A 14 -10.45 -14.37 -4.75
N LYS A 15 -9.72 -14.62 -5.83
CA LYS A 15 -8.51 -15.46 -5.78
C LYS A 15 -7.25 -14.72 -5.31
N ALA A 16 -7.28 -13.39 -5.23
CA ALA A 16 -6.16 -12.60 -4.69
C ALA A 16 -6.30 -12.34 -3.17
N CYS A 17 -7.52 -12.40 -2.61
CA CYS A 17 -7.79 -12.26 -1.17
C CYS A 17 -7.45 -13.53 -0.36
N ARG A 18 -6.25 -14.09 -0.51
CA ARG A 18 -5.63 -14.94 0.53
C ARG A 18 -4.52 -14.17 1.26
N PHE A 19 -4.69 -12.87 1.41
CA PHE A 19 -3.74 -12.00 2.10
C PHE A 19 -4.43 -11.04 3.07
N ASP A 20 -5.62 -11.40 3.57
CA ASP A 20 -6.36 -10.58 4.54
C ASP A 20 -5.80 -10.62 5.98
N ASN A 21 -4.65 -11.26 6.25
CA ASN A 21 -4.18 -11.44 7.64
C ASN A 21 -2.69 -11.23 7.92
N ALA A 22 -1.86 -10.80 6.97
CA ALA A 22 -0.42 -10.62 7.26
C ALA A 22 -0.06 -9.27 7.91
N VAL A 23 -0.90 -8.23 7.74
CA VAL A 23 -0.58 -6.86 8.22
C VAL A 23 -1.57 -6.33 9.26
N GLY A 24 -2.71 -7.00 9.51
CA GLY A 24 -3.63 -6.66 10.61
C GLY A 24 -4.32 -5.29 10.52
N VAL A 25 -4.24 -4.58 9.40
CA VAL A 25 -4.86 -3.26 9.22
C VAL A 25 -6.08 -3.36 8.32
N SER A 26 -7.26 -3.16 8.89
CA SER A 26 -8.46 -2.88 8.10
C SER A 26 -8.31 -1.47 7.53
N PHE A 27 -8.21 -1.33 6.21
CA PHE A 27 -8.05 -0.01 5.58
C PHE A 27 -9.21 0.93 5.90
N SER A 28 -10.40 0.37 6.18
CA SER A 28 -11.57 1.09 6.71
C SER A 28 -11.38 1.68 8.12
N ALA A 29 -10.42 1.18 8.92
CA ALA A 29 -10.15 1.61 10.29
C ALA A 29 -9.10 2.73 10.41
N LEU A 30 -8.29 2.97 9.37
CA LEU A 30 -7.25 4.02 9.35
C LEU A 30 -7.75 5.39 8.88
N ALA A 31 -9.06 5.56 8.69
CA ALA A 31 -9.63 6.85 8.28
C ALA A 31 -9.47 7.88 9.42
N PHE A 32 -8.40 8.68 9.37
CA PHE A 32 -8.34 9.99 10.03
C PHE A 32 -9.64 10.71 9.67
N ARG A 33 -10.49 10.98 10.67
CA ARG A 33 -11.84 11.52 10.45
C ARG A 33 -11.82 12.77 9.57
N ASP A 34 -10.82 13.63 9.76
CA ASP A 34 -10.65 14.86 9.01
C ASP A 34 -10.37 14.60 7.51
N VAL A 35 -9.49 13.65 7.20
CA VAL A 35 -9.15 13.27 5.82
C VAL A 35 -10.35 12.64 5.12
N ARG A 36 -11.16 11.88 5.85
CA ARG A 36 -12.37 11.26 5.29
C ARG A 36 -13.41 12.32 4.93
N GLU A 37 -13.66 13.28 5.80
CA GLU A 37 -14.61 14.37 5.53
C GLU A 37 -14.15 15.23 4.34
N GLU A 38 -12.86 15.55 4.26
CA GLU A 38 -12.28 16.28 3.13
C GLU A 38 -12.41 15.49 1.81
N ALA A 39 -12.11 14.19 1.83
CA ALA A 39 -12.26 13.32 0.66
C ALA A 39 -13.72 13.25 0.20
N VAL A 40 -14.67 13.14 1.13
CA VAL A 40 -16.10 13.14 0.79
C VAL A 40 -16.51 14.47 0.13
N GLN A 41 -16.09 15.61 0.68
CA GLN A 41 -16.37 16.91 0.07
C GLN A 41 -15.73 17.04 -1.32
N SER A 42 -14.52 16.51 -1.50
CA SER A 42 -13.83 16.48 -2.80
C SER A 42 -14.62 15.67 -3.84
N ILE A 43 -15.12 14.50 -3.46
CA ILE A 43 -15.96 13.66 -4.33
C ILE A 43 -17.26 14.40 -4.71
N GLN A 44 -17.94 15.04 -3.74
CA GLN A 44 -19.14 15.82 -4.03
C GLN A 44 -18.88 16.97 -5.01
N ARG A 45 -17.75 17.67 -4.84
CA ARG A 45 -17.31 18.75 -5.74
C ARG A 45 -17.03 18.21 -7.14
N TYR A 46 -16.31 17.10 -7.26
CA TYR A 46 -16.02 16.47 -8.56
C TYR A 46 -17.31 16.10 -9.32
N PHE A 47 -18.28 15.49 -8.66
CA PHE A 47 -19.57 15.16 -9.29
C PHE A 47 -20.32 16.42 -9.76
N THR A 48 -20.29 17.48 -8.94
CA THR A 48 -20.97 18.73 -9.29
C THR A 48 -20.28 19.43 -10.48
N GLU A 49 -18.95 19.47 -10.49
CA GLU A 49 -18.18 20.20 -11.51
C GLU A 49 -18.02 19.43 -12.83
N GLN A 50 -17.85 18.11 -12.77
CA GLN A 50 -17.50 17.31 -13.94
C GLN A 50 -18.70 16.54 -14.51
N LEU A 51 -19.71 16.25 -13.69
CA LEU A 51 -20.88 15.45 -14.09
C LEU A 51 -22.19 16.25 -14.03
N ASP A 52 -22.14 17.52 -13.62
CA ASP A 52 -23.31 18.39 -13.38
C ASP A 52 -24.35 17.72 -12.45
N GLU A 53 -23.89 16.83 -11.57
CA GLU A 53 -24.73 16.05 -10.66
C GLU A 53 -24.37 16.35 -9.21
N ARG A 54 -25.39 16.60 -8.38
CA ARG A 54 -25.20 16.81 -6.94
C ARG A 54 -25.50 15.53 -6.18
N ILE A 55 -24.49 15.01 -5.48
CA ILE A 55 -24.63 13.84 -4.61
C ILE A 55 -24.55 14.22 -3.12
N GLY A 56 -25.29 13.49 -2.30
CA GLY A 56 -25.31 13.70 -0.85
C GLY A 56 -24.11 13.08 -0.12
N ASN A 57 -23.87 13.51 1.12
CA ASN A 57 -22.77 13.03 1.97
C ASN A 57 -22.76 11.49 2.14
N ILE A 58 -23.95 10.88 2.25
CA ILE A 58 -24.08 9.43 2.39
C ILE A 58 -23.63 8.70 1.11
N GLN A 59 -23.99 9.21 -0.07
CA GLN A 59 -23.65 8.62 -1.35
C GLN A 59 -22.14 8.77 -1.62
N ALA A 60 -21.60 9.97 -1.40
CA ALA A 60 -20.18 10.24 -1.53
C ALA A 60 -19.35 9.40 -0.53
N GLY A 61 -19.83 9.25 0.71
CA GLY A 61 -19.20 8.40 1.72
C GLY A 61 -19.24 6.90 1.38
N ALA A 62 -20.32 6.43 0.76
CA ALA A 62 -20.42 5.05 0.28
C ALA A 62 -19.47 4.80 -0.90
N LEU A 63 -19.37 5.75 -1.84
CA LEU A 63 -18.45 5.67 -2.97
C LEU A 63 -16.98 5.68 -2.51
N LEU A 64 -16.65 6.54 -1.54
CA LEU A 64 -15.34 6.53 -0.91
C LEU A 64 -15.05 5.17 -0.28
N GLY A 65 -16.00 4.59 0.46
CA GLY A 65 -15.88 3.25 1.03
C GLY A 65 -15.54 2.19 -0.02
N PHE A 66 -16.26 2.20 -1.15
CA PHE A 66 -16.00 1.30 -2.27
C PHE A 66 -14.57 1.44 -2.83
N PHE A 67 -14.10 2.67 -3.05
CA PHE A 67 -12.73 2.87 -3.54
C PHE A 67 -11.68 2.37 -2.54
N LEU A 68 -11.89 2.60 -1.25
CA LEU A 68 -10.98 2.15 -0.20
C LEU A 68 -10.95 0.61 -0.09
N GLU A 69 -12.07 -0.07 -0.27
CA GLU A 69 -12.16 -1.52 -0.18
C GLU A 69 -11.64 -2.23 -1.44
N GLU A 70 -11.98 -1.74 -2.63
CA GLU A 70 -11.68 -2.43 -3.88
C GLU A 70 -10.36 -1.97 -4.52
N ILE A 71 -10.00 -0.69 -4.39
CA ILE A 71 -8.83 -0.09 -5.07
C ILE A 71 -7.69 0.16 -4.09
N GLY A 72 -8.01 0.53 -2.84
CA GLY A 72 -7.04 0.83 -1.78
C GLY A 72 -5.91 -0.21 -1.64
N PRO A 73 -6.21 -1.52 -1.54
CA PRO A 73 -5.17 -2.55 -1.39
C PRO A 73 -4.20 -2.60 -2.57
N ALA A 74 -4.70 -2.44 -3.80
CA ALA A 74 -3.87 -2.50 -5.00
C ALA A 74 -2.88 -1.33 -5.05
N VAL A 75 -3.36 -0.11 -4.78
CA VAL A 75 -2.53 1.11 -4.76
C VAL A 75 -1.51 1.05 -3.63
N TYR A 76 -1.93 0.64 -2.44
CA TYR A 76 -1.03 0.53 -1.28
C TYR A 76 0.10 -0.47 -1.53
N ASN A 77 -0.22 -1.66 -2.03
CA ASN A 77 0.78 -2.69 -2.29
C ASN A 77 1.79 -2.24 -3.35
N LEU A 78 1.33 -1.60 -4.43
CA LEU A 78 2.22 -1.03 -5.42
C LEU A 78 3.13 0.04 -4.82
N ALA A 79 2.57 0.96 -4.02
CA ALA A 79 3.36 2.02 -3.38
C ALA A 79 4.42 1.45 -2.42
N VAL A 80 4.10 0.39 -1.66
CA VAL A 80 5.07 -0.31 -0.80
C VAL A 80 6.16 -0.99 -1.63
N GLN A 81 5.80 -1.64 -2.73
CA GLN A 81 6.76 -2.26 -3.64
C GLN A 81 7.72 -1.22 -4.24
N GLU A 82 7.19 -0.11 -4.76
CA GLU A 82 8.01 0.98 -5.30
C GLU A 82 8.95 1.59 -4.23
N ALA A 83 8.45 1.78 -3.00
CA ALA A 83 9.28 2.25 -1.90
C ALA A 83 10.41 1.28 -1.59
N LEU A 84 10.11 -0.02 -1.56
CA LEU A 84 11.10 -1.06 -1.32
C LEU A 84 12.17 -1.11 -2.41
N GLU A 85 11.79 -1.06 -3.69
CA GLU A 85 12.72 -1.05 -4.82
C GLU A 85 13.69 0.14 -4.77
N ARG A 86 13.17 1.34 -4.45
CA ARG A 86 13.99 2.55 -4.29
C ARG A 86 14.97 2.39 -3.14
N LEU A 87 14.55 1.86 -2.01
CA LEU A 87 15.41 1.64 -0.85
C LEU A 87 16.47 0.57 -1.14
N GLN A 88 16.10 -0.55 -1.76
CA GLN A 88 17.02 -1.62 -2.13
C GLN A 88 18.12 -1.13 -3.08
N THR A 89 17.77 -0.28 -4.05
CA THR A 89 18.75 0.35 -4.94
C THR A 89 19.80 1.14 -4.15
N ARG A 90 19.37 1.93 -3.15
CA ARG A 90 20.29 2.71 -2.31
C ARG A 90 21.12 1.82 -1.38
N VAL A 91 20.53 0.76 -0.85
CA VAL A 91 21.26 -0.21 -0.01
C VAL A 91 22.32 -0.95 -0.83
N ALA A 92 22.02 -1.37 -2.05
CA ALA A 92 22.98 -2.03 -2.94
C ALA A 92 24.13 -1.10 -3.35
N GLU A 93 23.83 0.17 -3.61
CA GLU A 93 24.84 1.21 -3.86
C GLU A 93 25.79 1.36 -2.66
N LEU A 94 25.25 1.42 -1.44
CA LEU A 94 26.03 1.50 -0.20
C LEU A 94 26.85 0.22 0.08
N ASP A 95 26.31 -0.96 -0.20
CA ASP A 95 27.02 -2.24 0.00
C ASP A 95 28.24 -2.36 -0.92
N TYR A 96 28.11 -1.87 -2.18
CA TYR A 96 29.24 -1.82 -3.12
C TYR A 96 30.35 -0.87 -2.65
N GLU A 97 30.00 0.28 -2.08
CA GLU A 97 30.98 1.20 -1.49
C GLU A 97 31.66 0.61 -0.25
N CYS A 98 30.89 -0.08 0.61
CA CYS A 98 31.41 -0.72 1.81
C CYS A 98 32.38 -1.87 1.47
N HIS A 99 32.05 -2.71 0.48
CA HIS A 99 32.93 -3.77 -0.01
C HIS A 99 34.29 -3.25 -0.51
N ARG A 100 34.33 -2.03 -1.07
CA ARG A 100 35.57 -1.40 -1.54
C ARG A 100 36.48 -0.94 -0.39
N GLY A 101 35.91 -0.66 0.78
CA GLY A 101 36.63 -0.33 2.02
C GLY A 101 36.81 -1.52 2.97
N ALA A 102 36.30 -2.70 2.61
CA ALA A 102 36.44 -3.90 3.43
C ALA A 102 37.92 -4.33 3.47
N VAL A 103 38.53 -4.19 4.65
CA VAL A 103 39.85 -4.76 4.90
C VAL A 103 39.71 -6.28 4.81
N PRO A 104 40.43 -6.97 3.91
CA PRO A 104 40.40 -8.42 3.87
C PRO A 104 40.84 -8.94 5.24
N VAL A 105 39.98 -9.74 5.88
CA VAL A 105 40.34 -10.40 7.13
C VAL A 105 41.54 -11.30 6.83
N PRO A 106 42.69 -11.11 7.51
CA PRO A 106 43.86 -11.95 7.31
C PRO A 106 43.49 -13.42 7.53
N GLU A 107 43.95 -14.29 6.64
CA GLU A 107 43.62 -15.72 6.63
C GLU A 107 43.96 -16.41 7.96
N GLU A 108 44.95 -15.87 8.67
CA GLU A 108 45.38 -16.26 10.03
C GLU A 108 44.24 -16.27 11.06
N ILE A 109 43.24 -15.40 10.94
CA ILE A 109 42.08 -15.37 11.84
C ILE A 109 41.03 -16.42 11.43
N ARG A 110 40.95 -16.78 10.13
CA ARG A 110 39.97 -17.74 9.60
C ARG A 110 40.27 -19.19 9.97
N GLN A 111 41.54 -19.54 10.14
CA GLN A 111 41.95 -20.87 10.60
C GLN A 111 42.24 -20.96 12.11
N ALA A 112 41.99 -19.89 12.86
CA ALA A 112 42.14 -19.94 14.30
C ALA A 112 41.18 -21.01 14.87
N PRO A 113 41.69 -22.06 15.55
CA PRO A 113 40.82 -23.05 16.15
C PRO A 113 39.92 -22.36 17.17
N ILE A 114 38.62 -22.54 17.03
CA ILE A 114 37.65 -22.06 18.02
C ILE A 114 37.95 -22.84 19.30
N VAL A 115 38.51 -22.18 20.31
CA VAL A 115 38.79 -22.83 21.60
C VAL A 115 37.45 -22.92 22.33
N PRO A 116 36.88 -24.13 22.54
CA PRO A 116 35.69 -24.26 23.37
C PRO A 116 36.06 -23.96 24.82
N GLY A 117 35.26 -23.11 25.47
CA GLY A 117 35.34 -22.85 26.91
C GLY A 117 34.66 -23.93 27.73
#